data_AF-A0A086MFF1-F1
#
_entry.id   AF-A0A086MFF1-F1
#
_cell.length_a   1.000
_cell.length_b   1.000
_cell.length_c   1.000
_cell.angle_alpha   90.00
_cell.angle_beta   90.00
_cell.angle_gamma   90.00
#
_symmetry.space_group_name_H-M   'P 1'
#
loop_
_entity.id
_entity.type
_entity.pdbx_description
1 polymer ?
#
loop_
_entity_poly.entity_id
_entity_poly.type
_entity_poly.pdbx_seq_one_letter_code
_entity_poly.pdbx_strand_id
1 'polypeptide(L)'
;MADHFNSIYYVLDPKGTVHRIRTETIGDLRALDSFRRQCLVHGYTAKSEAEVAHAIAERLHEQIFPGDPIRHEIQNAFWDASGTIVDHPTPKAFFEAVGYVGTVRNRCKARHKKMLKDEMQPDGSFAYVDPAPYHVDLPGFTP
;
A
#
# COMPACT_ATOMS: atom_id res chain seq x y z
N MET A 1 6.64 26.24 -15.34
CA MET A 1 6.02 24.90 -15.39
C MET A 1 6.56 24.17 -14.17
N ALA A 2 5.74 23.97 -13.15
CA ALA A 2 6.22 23.41 -11.89
C ALA A 2 6.55 21.91 -12.04
N ASP A 3 7.61 21.49 -11.34
CA ASP A 3 8.13 20.13 -11.17
C ASP A 3 7.08 19.17 -10.56
N HIS A 4 6.00 18.91 -11.27
CA HIS A 4 4.84 18.18 -10.75
C HIS A 4 5.03 16.65 -10.70
N PHE A 5 6.20 16.11 -11.04
CA PHE A 5 6.37 14.66 -11.20
C PHE A 5 7.19 13.97 -10.11
N ASN A 6 7.54 14.66 -9.02
CA ASN A 6 8.08 14.03 -7.81
C ASN A 6 6.97 13.86 -6.77
N SER A 7 6.27 12.73 -6.83
CA SER A 7 5.31 12.32 -5.78
C SER A 7 5.89 11.19 -4.94
N ILE A 8 5.60 11.21 -3.65
CA ILE A 8 6.00 10.16 -2.71
C ILE A 8 4.76 9.37 -2.30
N TYR A 9 4.92 8.05 -2.26
CA TYR A 9 3.92 7.11 -1.77
C TYR A 9 4.49 6.26 -0.65
N TYR A 10 3.64 5.92 0.29
CA TYR A 10 3.95 5.03 1.41
C TYR A 10 3.11 3.77 1.29
N VAL A 11 3.74 2.60 1.37
CA VAL A 11 3.07 1.31 1.29
C VAL A 11 3.43 0.47 2.50
N LEU A 12 2.43 0.08 3.29
CA LEU A 12 2.54 -0.84 4.42
C LEU A 12 2.44 -2.29 3.91
N ASP A 13 3.48 -3.08 4.19
CA ASP A 13 3.51 -4.54 4.05
C ASP A 13 2.71 -5.18 5.23
N PRO A 14 1.99 -6.31 5.00
CA PRO A 14 1.49 -7.20 6.05
C PRO A 14 2.40 -7.42 7.27
N LYS A 15 3.73 -7.39 7.10
CA LYS A 15 4.72 -7.54 8.18
C LYS A 15 4.92 -6.28 9.03
N GLY A 16 4.20 -5.20 8.73
CA GLY A 16 4.33 -3.91 9.41
C GLY A 16 5.48 -3.04 8.91
N THR A 17 6.14 -3.39 7.81
CA THR A 17 7.19 -2.54 7.21
C THR A 17 6.57 -1.50 6.31
N VAL A 18 6.99 -0.23 6.45
CA VAL A 18 6.52 0.85 5.57
C VAL A 18 7.56 1.10 4.48
N HIS A 19 7.13 1.10 3.23
CA HIS A 19 7.95 1.37 2.07
C HIS A 19 7.66 2.77 1.55
N ARG A 20 8.67 3.64 1.53
CA ARG A 20 8.58 4.98 0.93
C ARG A 20 9.08 4.91 -0.51
N ILE A 21 8.24 5.29 -1.46
CA ILE A 21 8.48 5.10 -2.89
C ILE A 21 8.41 6.47 -3.57
N ARG A 22 9.44 6.82 -4.32
CA ARG A 22 9.45 8.03 -5.15
C ARG A 22 8.99 7.68 -6.56
N THR A 23 8.17 8.55 -7.15
CA THR A 23 7.83 8.49 -8.57
C THR A 23 8.50 9.65 -9.28
N GLU A 24 9.02 9.43 -10.47
CA GLU A 24 9.63 10.49 -11.30
C GLU A 24 8.84 10.71 -12.60
N THR A 25 8.00 9.73 -12.99
CA THR A 25 7.27 9.75 -14.26
C THR A 25 5.77 9.50 -14.11
N ILE A 26 4.99 9.88 -15.12
CA ILE A 26 3.57 9.51 -15.21
C ILE A 26 3.40 7.97 -15.27
N GLY A 27 4.37 7.27 -15.87
CA GLY A 27 4.37 5.80 -15.93
C GLY A 27 4.44 5.17 -14.53
N ASP A 28 5.30 5.73 -13.68
CA ASP A 28 5.47 5.33 -12.28
C ASP A 28 4.19 5.53 -11.46
N LEU A 29 3.56 6.70 -11.61
CA LEU A 29 2.29 7.02 -10.98
C LEU A 29 1.20 6.01 -11.39
N ARG A 30 1.07 5.73 -12.68
CA ARG A 30 0.10 4.74 -13.19
C ARG A 30 0.38 3.34 -12.68
N ALA A 31 1.65 2.97 -12.52
CA ALA A 31 2.04 1.66 -12.01
C ALA A 31 1.67 1.51 -10.53
N LEU A 32 1.96 2.51 -9.69
CA LEU A 32 1.56 2.54 -8.29
C LEU A 32 0.05 2.62 -8.10
N ASP A 33 -0.66 3.43 -8.89
CA ASP A 33 -2.13 3.50 -8.81
C ASP A 33 -2.77 2.16 -9.18
N SER A 34 -2.25 1.49 -10.23
CA SER A 34 -2.67 0.15 -10.58
C SER A 34 -2.42 -0.87 -9.46
N PHE A 35 -1.32 -0.74 -8.72
CA PHE A 35 -1.02 -1.57 -7.56
C PHE A 35 -1.98 -1.27 -6.41
N ARG A 36 -2.13 0.01 -6.01
CA ARG A 36 -3.02 0.49 -4.94
C ARG A 36 -4.46 -0.01 -5.10
N ARG A 37 -5.02 -0.01 -6.31
CA ARG A 37 -6.38 -0.52 -6.58
C ARG A 37 -6.54 -2.02 -6.27
N GLN A 38 -5.44 -2.75 -6.17
CA GLN A 38 -5.40 -4.18 -5.87
C GLN A 38 -4.98 -4.46 -4.42
N CYS A 39 -4.99 -3.45 -3.53
CA CYS A 39 -4.54 -3.53 -2.14
C CYS A 39 -5.05 -4.76 -1.39
N LEU A 40 -6.37 -5.01 -1.49
CA LEU A 40 -7.04 -6.16 -0.88
C LEU A 40 -6.51 -7.51 -1.39
N VAL A 41 -6.08 -7.56 -2.64
CA VAL A 41 -5.55 -8.80 -3.23
C VAL A 41 -4.20 -9.11 -2.65
N HIS A 42 -3.28 -8.15 -2.56
CA HIS A 42 -1.90 -8.43 -2.11
C HIS A 42 -1.69 -8.26 -0.59
N GLY A 43 -2.66 -7.69 0.13
CA GLY A 43 -2.58 -7.47 1.58
C GLY A 43 -1.78 -6.23 1.99
N TYR A 44 -1.40 -5.36 1.04
CA TYR A 44 -0.67 -4.12 1.37
C TYR A 44 -1.63 -2.94 1.43
N THR A 45 -1.29 -1.95 2.24
CA THR A 45 -2.03 -0.68 2.29
C THR A 45 -1.18 0.45 1.73
N ALA A 46 -1.69 1.22 0.77
CA ALA A 46 -0.94 2.30 0.14
C ALA A 46 -1.60 3.66 0.40
N LYS A 47 -0.80 4.67 0.76
CA LYS A 47 -1.22 6.07 0.96
C LYS A 47 -0.23 7.01 0.25
N SER A 48 -0.73 8.09 -0.31
CA SER A 48 0.10 9.20 -0.81
C SER A 48 0.73 9.97 0.34
N GLU A 49 1.78 10.73 0.07
CA GLU A 49 2.42 11.61 1.06
C GLU A 49 1.43 12.61 1.68
N ALA A 50 0.49 13.15 0.91
CA ALA A 50 -0.55 14.03 1.43
C ALA A 50 -1.49 13.31 2.40
N GLU A 51 -1.93 12.08 2.06
CA GLU A 51 -2.77 11.26 2.95
C GLU A 51 -2.02 10.89 4.24
N VAL A 52 -0.71 10.63 4.17
CA VAL A 52 0.13 10.35 5.35
C VAL A 52 0.32 11.59 6.22
N ALA A 53 0.70 12.72 5.63
CA ALA A 53 0.90 13.98 6.34
C ALA A 53 -0.38 14.44 7.05
N HIS A 54 -1.54 14.30 6.38
CA HIS A 54 -2.82 14.60 6.98
C HIS A 54 -3.14 13.69 8.17
N ALA A 55 -2.96 12.38 8.04
CA ALA A 55 -3.21 11.43 9.13
C ALA A 55 -2.27 11.63 10.32
N ILE A 56 -1.02 12.03 10.08
CA ILE A 56 -0.07 12.39 11.15
C ILE A 56 -0.55 13.66 11.86
N ALA A 57 -0.92 14.70 11.10
CA ALA A 57 -1.36 15.98 11.66
C ALA A 57 -2.64 15.85 12.50
N GLU A 58 -3.64 15.09 12.05
CA GLU A 58 -4.88 14.87 12.80
C GLU A 58 -4.63 14.21 14.16
N ARG A 59 -3.72 13.23 14.21
CA ARG A 59 -3.44 12.44 15.42
C ARG A 59 -2.38 13.04 16.33
N LEU A 60 -1.59 14.00 15.84
CA LEU A 60 -0.63 14.74 16.67
C LEU A 60 -1.36 15.50 17.80
N HIS A 61 -2.60 15.92 17.55
CA HIS A 61 -3.44 16.60 18.53
C HIS A 61 -4.00 15.66 19.61
N GLU A 62 -4.03 14.34 19.37
CA GLU A 62 -4.55 13.33 20.31
C GLU A 62 -3.47 12.81 21.29
N GLN A 63 -2.18 12.95 20.95
CA GLN A 63 -1.05 12.45 21.75
C GLN A 63 -0.65 13.36 22.95
N ILE A 64 -1.50 14.32 23.35
CA ILE A 64 -1.19 15.27 24.44
C ILE A 64 -1.41 14.64 25.84
N PHE A 65 -1.72 13.35 25.92
CA PHE A 65 -1.86 12.66 27.21
C PHE A 65 -0.49 12.11 27.70
N PRO A 66 -0.02 12.53 28.89
CA PRO A 66 1.25 12.04 29.42
C PRO A 66 1.13 10.56 29.81
N GLY A 67 1.84 9.69 29.09
CA GLY A 67 1.93 8.25 29.39
C GLY A 67 1.87 7.33 28.18
N ASP A 68 1.53 7.85 26.99
CA ASP A 68 1.48 7.00 25.79
C ASP A 68 2.89 6.63 25.32
N PRO A 69 3.10 5.36 24.90
CA PRO A 69 4.37 4.92 24.35
C PRO A 69 4.73 5.79 23.14
N ILE A 70 6.02 6.15 23.02
CA ILE A 70 6.55 6.92 21.88
C ILE A 70 6.21 6.18 20.59
N ARG A 71 5.11 6.57 19.96
CA ARG A 71 4.71 6.07 18.65
C ARG A 71 5.54 6.79 17.62
N HIS A 72 6.20 6.04 16.75
CA HIS A 72 6.81 6.64 15.57
C HIS A 72 5.72 7.35 14.77
N GLU A 73 5.97 8.56 14.27
CA GLU A 73 4.96 9.38 13.58
C GLU A 73 4.24 8.59 12.46
N ILE A 74 4.96 7.71 11.76
CA ILE A 74 4.38 6.86 10.71
C ILE A 74 3.29 5.91 11.21
N GLN A 75 3.31 5.53 12.50
CA GLN A 75 2.28 4.70 13.14
C GLN A 75 0.95 5.46 13.28
N ASN A 76 0.98 6.79 13.28
CA ASN A 76 -0.24 7.60 13.21
C ASN A 76 -0.91 7.45 11.84
N ALA A 77 -0.13 7.32 10.76
CA ALA A 77 -0.64 7.05 9.42
C ALA A 77 -0.93 5.56 9.16
N PHE A 78 -0.17 4.65 9.76
CA PHE A 78 -0.29 3.20 9.58
C PHE A 78 -0.23 2.50 10.94
N TRP A 79 -1.38 2.16 11.49
CA TRP A 79 -1.47 1.62 12.86
C TRP A 79 -0.60 0.38 13.09
N ASP A 80 -0.58 -0.53 12.11
CA ASP A 80 0.19 -1.78 12.18
C ASP A 80 1.66 -1.62 11.79
N ALA A 81 2.14 -0.39 11.60
CA ALA A 81 3.54 -0.16 11.28
C ALA A 81 4.44 -0.52 12.48
N SER A 82 5.49 -1.28 12.19
CA SER A 82 6.56 -1.64 13.13
C SER A 82 7.48 -0.47 13.50
N GLY A 83 7.36 0.66 12.80
CA GLY A 83 8.29 1.80 12.88
C GLY A 83 9.44 1.73 11.87
N THR A 84 9.59 0.62 11.13
CA THR A 84 10.63 0.48 10.09
C THR A 84 10.18 1.11 8.78
N ILE A 85 11.03 1.98 8.22
CA ILE A 85 10.82 2.60 6.90
C ILE A 85 11.94 2.17 5.95
N VAL A 86 11.57 1.67 4.77
CA VAL A 86 12.50 1.31 3.69
C VAL A 86 12.26 2.23 2.50
N ASP A 87 13.29 2.95 2.08
CA ASP A 87 13.24 3.86 0.94
C ASP A 87 13.49 3.13 -0.39
N HIS A 88 12.66 3.43 -1.39
CA HIS A 88 12.79 2.95 -2.75
C HIS A 88 12.88 4.12 -3.72
N PRO A 89 13.92 4.17 -4.58
CA PRO A 89 14.11 5.28 -5.50
C PRO A 89 13.07 5.31 -6.62
N THR A 90 12.46 4.16 -6.96
CA THR A 90 11.43 4.04 -8.01
C THR A 90 10.40 2.96 -7.66
N PRO A 91 9.20 2.97 -8.28
CA PRO A 91 8.24 1.88 -8.09
C PRO A 91 8.77 0.54 -8.60
N LYS A 92 9.63 0.56 -9.63
CA LYS A 92 10.27 -0.65 -10.14
C LYS A 92 11.13 -1.31 -9.05
N ALA A 93 11.98 -0.53 -8.38
CA ALA A 93 12.81 -1.03 -7.27
C ALA A 93 11.94 -1.60 -6.14
N PHE A 94 10.85 -0.92 -5.80
CA PHE A 94 9.87 -1.43 -4.84
C PHE A 94 9.29 -2.77 -5.30
N PHE A 95 8.74 -2.86 -6.52
CA PHE A 95 8.13 -4.09 -7.02
C PHE A 95 9.11 -5.26 -7.12
N GLU A 96 10.38 -5.01 -7.43
CA GLU A 96 11.42 -6.04 -7.40
C GLU A 96 11.71 -6.51 -5.97
N ALA A 97 11.84 -5.58 -5.02
CA ALA A 97 12.05 -5.89 -3.61
C ALA A 97 10.88 -6.68 -3.00
N VAL A 98 9.64 -6.34 -3.38
CA VAL A 98 8.43 -7.05 -2.96
C VAL A 98 7.96 -8.12 -3.95
N GLY A 99 8.84 -8.63 -4.82
CA GLY A 99 8.53 -9.77 -5.68
C GLY A 99 7.29 -9.61 -6.56
N TYR A 100 6.80 -8.38 -6.77
CA TYR A 100 5.63 -8.04 -7.58
C TYR A 100 6.01 -7.98 -9.07
N VAL A 101 6.55 -9.09 -9.56
CA VAL A 101 7.04 -9.27 -10.93
C VAL A 101 5.93 -9.76 -11.87
N GLY A 102 6.21 -9.86 -13.17
CA GLY A 102 5.20 -10.07 -14.22
C GLY A 102 4.20 -11.21 -13.96
N THR A 103 4.66 -12.38 -13.51
CA THR A 103 3.79 -13.53 -13.20
C THR A 103 2.88 -13.27 -12.01
N VAL A 104 3.42 -12.73 -10.91
CA VAL A 104 2.68 -12.36 -9.69
C VAL A 104 1.69 -11.24 -10.00
N ARG A 105 2.13 -10.19 -10.70
CA ARG A 105 1.31 -9.07 -11.13
C ARG A 105 0.12 -9.54 -11.97
N ASN A 106 0.34 -10.45 -12.94
CA ASN A 106 -0.74 -10.99 -13.76
C ASN A 106 -1.74 -11.81 -12.93
N ARG A 107 -1.26 -12.58 -11.96
CA ARG A 107 -2.10 -13.34 -11.02
C ARG A 107 -2.95 -12.41 -10.14
N CYS A 108 -2.35 -11.37 -9.56
CA CYS A 108 -3.05 -10.37 -8.75
C CYS A 108 -4.12 -9.65 -9.59
N LYS A 109 -3.80 -9.25 -10.83
CA LYS A 109 -4.77 -8.65 -11.76
C LYS A 109 -5.93 -9.60 -12.09
N ALA A 110 -5.64 -10.87 -12.35
CA ALA A 110 -6.66 -11.86 -12.65
C ALA A 110 -7.59 -12.08 -11.44
N ARG A 111 -7.02 -12.15 -10.23
CA ARG A 111 -7.78 -12.29 -8.99
C ARG A 111 -8.59 -11.03 -8.66
N HIS A 112 -8.04 -9.84 -8.85
CA HIS A 112 -8.78 -8.58 -8.71
C HIS A 112 -9.95 -8.51 -9.69
N LYS A 113 -9.73 -8.88 -10.97
CA LYS A 113 -10.79 -8.96 -11.97
C LYS A 113 -11.84 -10.01 -11.61
N LYS A 114 -11.43 -11.13 -11.04
CA LYS A 114 -12.34 -12.17 -10.53
C LYS A 114 -13.17 -11.62 -9.37
N MET A 115 -12.56 -10.93 -8.40
CA MET A 115 -13.28 -10.25 -7.32
C MET A 115 -14.32 -9.27 -7.87
N LEU A 116 -13.92 -8.35 -8.75
CA LEU A 116 -14.85 -7.39 -9.37
C LEU A 116 -15.98 -8.04 -10.20
N LYS A 117 -15.78 -9.27 -10.70
CA LYS A 117 -16.76 -10.00 -11.51
C LYS A 117 -17.69 -10.88 -10.66
N ASP A 118 -17.11 -11.61 -9.72
CA ASP A 118 -17.83 -12.49 -8.79
C ASP A 118 -18.60 -11.67 -7.76
N GLU A 119 -18.26 -10.39 -7.60
CA GLU A 119 -19.01 -9.41 -6.82
C GLU A 119 -20.31 -8.96 -7.51
N MET A 120 -20.47 -9.00 -8.84
CA MET A 120 -21.69 -8.50 -9.48
C MET A 120 -22.75 -9.59 -9.57
N GLN A 121 -23.68 -9.60 -8.61
CA GLN A 121 -24.84 -10.47 -8.67
C GLN A 121 -25.76 -10.09 -9.85
N PRO A 122 -26.62 -11.00 -10.33
CA PRO A 122 -27.53 -10.76 -11.45
C PRO A 122 -28.50 -9.58 -11.25
N ASP A 123 -28.69 -9.14 -10.01
CA ASP A 123 -29.52 -7.98 -9.61
C ASP A 123 -28.74 -6.66 -9.57
N GLY A 124 -27.44 -6.68 -9.89
CA GLY A 124 -26.54 -5.52 -9.81
C GLY A 124 -26.01 -5.22 -8.40
N SER A 125 -26.29 -6.07 -7.41
CA SER A 125 -25.74 -5.93 -6.06
C SER A 125 -24.32 -6.48 -5.94
N PHE A 126 -23.53 -5.91 -5.02
CA PHE A 126 -22.18 -6.38 -4.72
C PHE A 126 -22.24 -7.48 -3.65
N ALA A 127 -21.90 -8.72 -3.98
CA ALA A 127 -21.67 -9.77 -2.98
C ALA A 127 -20.31 -9.52 -2.30
N TYR A 128 -20.33 -9.05 -1.06
CA TYR A 128 -19.13 -8.84 -0.25
C TYR A 128 -18.53 -10.21 0.12
N VAL A 129 -17.78 -10.82 -0.79
CA VAL A 129 -16.93 -11.96 -0.46
C VAL A 129 -15.67 -11.37 0.12
N ASP A 130 -15.57 -11.33 1.45
CA ASP A 130 -14.35 -10.95 2.16
C ASP A 130 -13.24 -11.93 1.77
N PRO A 131 -12.36 -11.58 0.81
CA PRO A 131 -11.38 -12.50 0.32
C PRO A 131 -10.23 -12.44 1.31
N ALA A 132 -9.96 -13.55 2.00
CA ALA A 132 -8.70 -13.69 2.71
C ALA A 132 -7.57 -13.16 1.80
N PRO A 133 -6.80 -12.15 2.23
CA PRO A 133 -5.84 -11.46 1.39
C PRO A 133 -4.90 -12.50 0.77
N TYR A 134 -4.71 -12.44 -0.54
CA TYR A 134 -3.73 -13.29 -1.20
C TYR A 134 -2.36 -12.73 -0.88
N HIS A 135 -1.76 -13.21 0.21
CA HIS A 135 -0.42 -12.79 0.59
C HIS A 135 0.56 -13.08 -0.55
N VAL A 136 1.20 -12.02 -1.04
CA VAL A 136 2.34 -12.14 -1.94
C VAL A 136 3.54 -12.42 -1.04
N ASP A 137 3.84 -13.70 -0.82
CA ASP A 137 5.05 -14.09 -0.11
C ASP A 137 6.28 -13.86 -1.00
N LEU A 138 7.21 -13.09 -0.44
CA LEU A 138 8.44 -12.66 -1.09
C LEU A 138 9.49 -13.78 -1.06
N PRO A 139 10.25 -14.00 -2.14
CA PRO A 139 11.35 -14.95 -2.13
C PRO A 139 12.39 -14.54 -1.07
N GLY A 140 12.64 -15.42 -0.10
CA GLY A 140 13.60 -15.22 0.99
C GLY A 140 13.01 -15.29 2.41
N PHE A 141 11.70 -15.43 2.57
CA PHE A 141 11.06 -15.61 3.86
C PHE A 141 10.07 -16.78 3.83
N THR A 142 10.27 -17.75 4.72
CA THR A 142 9.26 -18.74 5.13
C THR A 142 8.79 -18.37 6.54
N PRO A 143 7.53 -18.69 6.90
CA PRO A 143 6.85 -18.17 8.08
C PRO A 143 7.54 -18.51 9.41
#